data_AF-A0A7S3N740-F1
#
_entry.id   AF-A0A7S3N740-F1
#
_cell.length_a   1.000
_cell.length_b   1.000
_cell.length_c   1.000
_cell.angle_alpha   90.00
_cell.angle_beta   90.00
_cell.angle_gamma   90.00
#
_symmetry.space_group_name_H-M   'P 1'
#
loop_
_entity.id
_entity.type
_entity.pdbx_description
1 polymer ?
#
loop_
_entity_poly.entity_id
_entity_poly.type
_entity_poly.pdbx_seq_one_letter_code
_entity_poly.pdbx_strand_id
1 'polypeptide(L)'
;MEDSDDIRIQKELVDLTKWWKDERFAYTKRSYTAKDVAIIRPSISVVTPSHYLSKKLYWTLRRNFNKGTCSNTYGALDNIQAITMSKYLSSIYVSGWQLSSNCEEPGPDFADYPSTTIPDHVKKIVKAQIFHDRKQNEERSRMTKEEKKDNPKYDFLTPIIADADAGFGGVTSVMKLTKAFIEAGVAGIHIEDQKAGAKKCGHLGGKVLVNTREQMQRLYGARLQADILGCDLVIVARTDALSASFIDTNIDPLDHPYILGMIDENNPEMLMTFPAAGQKAIMETFTNQSRIDSTLKTWNENCTNMSLKEAKEFANKLGFDFFFDWETC
;
A
#
# COMPACT_ATOMS: atom_id res chain seq x y z
N MET A 1 -11.33 41.48 -16.20
CA MET A 1 -10.07 40.71 -16.23
C MET A 1 -10.40 39.38 -15.62
N GLU A 2 -10.20 38.26 -16.33
CA GLU A 2 -10.30 36.95 -15.69
C GLU A 2 -9.27 36.85 -14.56
N ASP A 3 -9.65 36.24 -13.45
CA ASP A 3 -8.79 36.03 -12.30
C ASP A 3 -7.61 35.12 -12.70
N SER A 4 -6.38 35.53 -12.35
CA SER A 4 -5.17 34.75 -12.66
C SER A 4 -5.20 33.36 -12.04
N ASP A 5 -5.89 33.20 -10.91
CA ASP A 5 -6.02 31.91 -10.24
C ASP A 5 -6.95 30.95 -10.99
N ASP A 6 -8.06 31.46 -11.52
CA ASP A 6 -8.98 30.66 -12.34
C ASP A 6 -8.29 30.16 -13.61
N ILE A 7 -7.51 31.01 -14.28
CA ILE A 7 -6.75 30.62 -15.48
C ILE A 7 -5.76 29.49 -15.15
N ARG A 8 -5.03 29.61 -14.03
CA ARG A 8 -4.09 28.57 -13.58
C ARG A 8 -4.81 27.24 -13.32
N ILE A 9 -5.91 27.28 -12.57
CA ILE A 9 -6.68 26.08 -12.22
C ILE A 9 -7.25 25.42 -13.47
N GLN A 10 -7.77 26.18 -14.43
CA GLN A 10 -8.29 25.62 -15.69
C GLN A 10 -7.19 24.94 -16.51
N LYS A 11 -6.00 25.54 -16.58
CA LYS A 11 -4.86 24.93 -17.26
C LYS A 11 -4.45 23.61 -16.60
N GLU A 12 -4.30 23.59 -15.29
CA GLU A 12 -3.99 22.38 -14.51
C GLU A 12 -5.06 21.29 -14.71
N LEU A 13 -6.34 21.68 -14.73
CA LEU A 13 -7.45 20.76 -14.94
C LEU A 13 -7.37 20.05 -16.30
N VAL A 14 -7.04 20.78 -17.36
CA VAL A 14 -6.85 20.22 -18.71
C VAL A 14 -5.71 19.21 -18.72
N ASP A 15 -4.56 19.57 -18.15
CA ASP A 15 -3.37 18.71 -18.11
C ASP A 15 -3.60 17.45 -17.24
N LEU A 16 -4.21 17.60 -16.06
CA LEU A 16 -4.61 16.50 -15.18
C LEU A 16 -5.58 15.55 -15.87
N THR A 17 -6.63 16.08 -16.49
CA THR A 17 -7.65 15.27 -17.17
C THR A 17 -7.05 14.49 -18.33
N LYS A 18 -6.09 15.07 -19.05
CA LYS A 18 -5.34 14.39 -20.11
C LYS A 18 -4.45 13.29 -19.52
N TRP A 19 -3.68 13.59 -18.48
CA TRP A 19 -2.76 12.64 -17.84
C TRP A 19 -3.50 11.45 -17.21
N TRP A 20 -4.65 11.68 -16.57
CA TRP A 20 -5.44 10.62 -15.94
C TRP A 20 -6.14 9.67 -16.92
N LYS A 21 -6.24 10.05 -18.20
CA LYS A 21 -6.72 9.17 -19.29
C LYS A 21 -5.65 8.21 -19.80
N ASP A 22 -4.40 8.35 -19.38
CA ASP A 22 -3.32 7.44 -19.74
C ASP A 22 -3.61 6.00 -19.26
N GLU A 23 -3.21 5.00 -20.05
CA GLU A 23 -3.38 3.57 -19.74
C GLU A 23 -2.77 3.21 -18.37
N ARG A 24 -1.75 3.94 -17.91
CA ARG A 24 -1.20 3.86 -16.57
C ARG A 24 -2.27 3.87 -15.47
N PHE A 25 -3.37 4.60 -15.66
CA PHE A 25 -4.41 4.79 -14.66
C PHE A 25 -5.70 4.02 -14.92
N ALA A 26 -5.73 3.11 -15.91
CA ALA A 26 -6.92 2.34 -16.28
C ALA A 26 -7.58 1.60 -15.09
N TYR A 27 -6.79 1.20 -14.09
CA TYR A 27 -7.24 0.49 -12.89
C TYR A 27 -7.26 1.35 -11.61
N THR A 28 -6.97 2.65 -11.72
CA THR A 28 -6.85 3.55 -10.56
C THR A 28 -8.19 4.22 -10.29
N LYS A 29 -8.78 3.94 -9.13
CA LYS A 29 -9.94 4.67 -8.61
C LYS A 29 -9.48 5.79 -7.67
N ARG A 30 -10.03 6.99 -7.83
CA ARG A 30 -9.76 8.17 -6.99
C ARG A 30 -11.03 8.53 -6.22
N SER A 31 -10.88 8.89 -4.95
CA SER A 31 -11.96 9.39 -4.10
C SER A 31 -12.17 10.92 -4.21
N TYR A 32 -11.43 11.56 -5.13
CA TYR A 32 -11.40 12.99 -5.37
C TYR A 32 -11.32 13.28 -6.87
N THR A 33 -11.58 14.53 -7.25
CA THR A 33 -11.62 14.99 -8.65
C THR A 33 -10.31 15.61 -9.10
N ALA A 34 -10.13 15.78 -10.42
CA ALA A 34 -8.99 16.52 -10.97
C ALA A 34 -8.99 17.98 -10.51
N LYS A 35 -10.18 18.56 -10.30
CA LYS A 35 -10.31 19.93 -9.79
C LYS A 35 -9.75 20.05 -8.37
N ASP A 36 -10.03 19.07 -7.50
CA ASP A 36 -9.52 19.05 -6.12
C ASP A 36 -7.99 19.00 -6.08
N VAL A 37 -7.35 18.36 -7.07
CA VAL A 37 -5.89 18.35 -7.21
C VAL A 37 -5.38 19.68 -7.79
N ALA A 38 -6.03 20.21 -8.84
CA ALA A 38 -5.62 21.45 -9.49
C ALA A 38 -5.55 22.65 -8.54
N ILE A 39 -6.49 22.73 -7.58
CA ILE A 39 -6.54 23.84 -6.61
C ILE A 39 -5.34 23.85 -5.64
N ILE A 40 -4.80 22.70 -5.27
CA ILE A 40 -3.72 22.56 -4.28
C ILE A 40 -2.34 22.30 -4.89
N ARG A 41 -2.24 22.24 -6.23
CA ARG A 41 -0.95 22.11 -6.91
C ARG A 41 -0.10 23.38 -6.78
N PRO A 42 1.22 23.24 -6.62
CA PRO A 42 2.12 24.39 -6.60
C PRO A 42 2.18 25.04 -7.99
N SER A 43 2.41 26.36 -8.03
CA SER A 43 2.59 27.10 -9.29
C SER A 43 3.90 26.75 -10.02
N ILE A 44 4.82 26.04 -9.36
CA ILE A 44 6.09 25.58 -9.92
C ILE A 44 6.09 24.05 -9.95
N SER A 45 6.30 23.48 -11.13
CA SER A 45 6.44 22.04 -11.31
C SER A 45 7.78 21.57 -10.74
N VAL A 46 7.73 20.62 -9.79
CA VAL A 46 8.93 19.98 -9.23
C VAL A 46 9.13 18.64 -9.93
N VAL A 47 10.04 18.61 -10.92
CA VAL A 47 10.38 17.37 -11.62
C VAL A 47 11.51 16.66 -10.88
N THR A 48 11.24 15.42 -10.48
CA THR A 48 12.20 14.57 -9.73
C THR A 48 12.51 13.29 -10.52
N PRO A 49 13.61 12.57 -10.23
CA PRO A 49 13.92 11.29 -10.87
C PRO A 49 12.79 10.26 -10.77
N SER A 50 11.98 10.33 -9.70
CA SER A 50 10.81 9.47 -9.49
C SER A 50 9.82 9.49 -10.66
N HIS A 51 9.66 10.63 -11.35
CA HIS A 51 8.74 10.75 -12.50
C HIS A 51 9.09 9.80 -13.64
N TYR A 52 10.39 9.60 -13.88
CA TYR A 52 10.89 8.66 -14.87
C TYR A 52 10.89 7.23 -14.33
N LEU A 53 11.41 7.05 -13.10
CA LEU A 53 11.59 5.72 -12.51
C LEU A 53 10.25 5.01 -12.23
N SER A 54 9.21 5.76 -11.82
CA SER A 54 7.87 5.21 -11.57
C SER A 54 7.20 4.69 -12.84
N LYS A 55 7.33 5.42 -13.95
CA LYS A 55 6.88 4.97 -15.28
C LYS A 55 7.60 3.70 -15.70
N LYS A 56 8.93 3.70 -15.56
CA LYS A 56 9.77 2.52 -15.86
C LYS A 56 9.37 1.31 -15.02
N LEU A 57 9.10 1.50 -13.72
CA LEU A 57 8.64 0.43 -12.83
C LEU A 57 7.28 -0.12 -13.29
N TYR A 58 6.29 0.74 -13.46
CA TYR A 58 4.94 0.33 -13.85
C TYR A 58 4.95 -0.52 -15.13
N TRP A 59 5.61 -0.04 -16.19
CA TRP A 59 5.66 -0.76 -17.45
C TRP A 59 6.50 -2.03 -17.39
N THR A 60 7.47 -2.11 -16.48
CA THR A 60 8.19 -3.37 -16.23
C THR A 60 7.28 -4.39 -15.54
N LEU A 61 6.51 -3.97 -14.54
CA LEU A 61 5.53 -4.83 -13.86
C LEU A 61 4.41 -5.29 -14.81
N ARG A 62 3.84 -4.40 -15.62
CA ARG A 62 2.81 -4.75 -16.62
C ARG A 62 3.32 -5.73 -17.67
N ARG A 63 4.53 -5.53 -18.19
CA ARG A 63 5.15 -6.47 -19.14
C ARG A 63 5.35 -7.85 -18.53
N ASN A 64 5.80 -7.91 -17.27
CA ASN A 64 5.98 -9.16 -16.55
C ASN A 64 4.66 -9.88 -16.31
N PHE A 65 3.64 -9.14 -15.84
CA PHE A 65 2.29 -9.68 -15.65
C PHE A 65 1.72 -10.28 -16.94
N ASN A 66 1.80 -9.55 -18.05
CA ASN A 66 1.29 -10.03 -19.35
C ASN A 66 2.03 -11.26 -19.89
N LYS A 67 3.29 -11.45 -19.48
CA LYS A 67 4.11 -12.62 -19.86
C LYS A 67 4.03 -13.78 -18.87
N GLY A 68 3.37 -13.60 -17.73
CA GLY A 68 3.41 -14.58 -16.63
C GLY A 68 4.81 -14.72 -16.01
N THR A 69 5.64 -13.68 -16.06
CA THR A 69 6.99 -13.64 -15.47
C THR A 69 7.05 -12.69 -14.28
N CYS A 70 8.19 -12.63 -13.59
CA CYS A 70 8.41 -11.71 -12.47
C CYS A 70 9.75 -10.95 -12.58
N SER A 71 9.86 -9.87 -11.81
CA SER A 71 11.13 -9.20 -11.50
C SER A 71 11.45 -9.51 -10.05
N ASN A 72 12.58 -10.17 -9.80
CA ASN A 72 13.01 -10.51 -8.45
C ASN A 72 14.12 -9.54 -8.00
N THR A 73 14.12 -9.20 -6.73
CA THR A 73 15.15 -8.37 -6.11
C THR A 73 15.23 -8.67 -4.61
N TYR A 74 16.14 -8.01 -3.91
CA TYR A 74 16.30 -8.07 -2.47
C TYR A 74 16.66 -6.69 -1.91
N GLY A 75 16.70 -6.58 -0.59
CA GLY A 75 16.96 -5.31 0.10
C GLY A 75 18.40 -4.83 -0.05
N ALA A 76 18.59 -3.66 -0.66
CA ALA A 76 19.89 -2.99 -0.76
C ALA A 76 20.19 -2.23 0.54
N LEU A 77 21.33 -2.56 1.16
CA LEU A 77 21.80 -1.95 2.41
C LEU A 77 22.50 -0.61 2.18
N ASP A 78 23.16 -0.43 1.03
CA ASP A 78 23.91 0.78 0.69
C ASP A 78 23.96 1.05 -0.82
N ASN A 79 24.59 2.16 -1.19
CA ASN A 79 24.73 2.58 -2.58
C ASN A 79 25.69 1.70 -3.40
N ILE A 80 26.73 1.11 -2.81
CA ILE A 80 27.65 0.21 -3.52
C ILE A 80 26.92 -1.06 -3.93
N GLN A 81 26.15 -1.64 -3.02
CA GLN A 81 25.30 -2.80 -3.28
C GLN A 81 24.25 -2.48 -4.33
N ALA A 82 23.54 -1.35 -4.20
CA ALA A 82 22.52 -0.92 -5.16
C ALA A 82 23.07 -0.72 -6.60
N ILE A 83 24.27 -0.15 -6.74
CA ILE A 83 24.94 -0.01 -8.04
C ILE A 83 25.36 -1.36 -8.62
N THR A 84 25.81 -2.27 -7.78
CA THR A 84 26.17 -3.63 -8.20
C THR A 84 24.92 -4.41 -8.65
N MET A 85 23.84 -4.31 -7.88
CA MET A 85 22.53 -4.90 -8.20
C MET A 85 21.99 -4.40 -9.53
N SER A 86 22.14 -3.11 -9.85
CA SER A 86 21.65 -2.52 -11.11
C SER A 86 22.25 -3.14 -12.38
N LYS A 87 23.35 -3.90 -12.26
CA LYS A 87 23.93 -4.63 -13.40
C LYS A 87 23.17 -5.92 -13.74
N TYR A 88 22.40 -6.46 -12.79
CA TYR A 88 21.81 -7.79 -12.87
C TYR A 88 20.31 -7.83 -12.57
N LEU A 89 19.78 -6.86 -11.83
CA LEU A 89 18.40 -6.81 -11.35
C LEU A 89 17.64 -5.64 -11.99
N SER A 90 16.37 -5.86 -12.32
CA SER A 90 15.49 -4.85 -12.91
C SER A 90 14.77 -3.94 -11.91
N SER A 91 14.94 -4.21 -10.60
CA SER A 91 14.40 -3.40 -9.50
C SER A 91 15.32 -3.49 -8.28
N ILE A 92 15.23 -2.50 -7.39
CA ILE A 92 15.90 -2.49 -6.09
C ILE A 92 14.85 -2.35 -5.00
N TYR A 93 14.98 -3.11 -3.91
CA TYR A 93 14.14 -2.95 -2.73
C TYR A 93 14.91 -2.23 -1.62
N VAL A 94 14.24 -1.35 -0.88
CA VAL A 94 14.78 -0.73 0.34
C VAL A 94 13.83 -1.08 1.49
N SER A 95 14.36 -1.84 2.44
CA SER A 95 13.59 -2.45 3.54
C SER A 95 13.57 -1.58 4.80
N GLY A 96 12.40 -1.40 5.40
CA GLY A 96 12.27 -0.78 6.72
C GLY A 96 13.00 -1.58 7.79
N TRP A 97 12.87 -2.91 7.74
CA TRP A 97 13.55 -3.83 8.67
C TRP A 97 15.07 -3.69 8.64
N GLN A 98 15.69 -3.60 7.45
CA GLN A 98 17.15 -3.45 7.35
C GLN A 98 17.62 -2.11 7.90
N LEU A 99 16.88 -1.04 7.62
CA LEU A 99 17.26 0.30 8.04
C LEU A 99 16.97 0.56 9.52
N SER A 100 15.99 -0.13 10.11
CA SER A 100 15.77 -0.15 11.56
C SER A 100 17.00 -0.68 12.31
N SER A 101 17.68 -1.70 11.76
CA SER A 101 18.88 -2.26 12.37
C SER A 101 20.18 -1.53 11.99
N ASN A 102 20.15 -0.60 11.04
CA ASN A 102 21.33 0.07 10.47
C ASN A 102 21.16 1.60 10.40
N CYS A 103 20.44 2.17 11.36
CA CYS A 103 20.32 3.61 11.58
C CYS A 103 21.16 4.05 12.80
N GLU A 104 21.16 5.35 13.12
CA GLU A 104 21.98 5.90 14.22
C GLU A 104 21.60 5.33 15.59
N GLU A 105 20.30 5.20 15.88
CA GLU A 105 19.77 4.49 17.04
C GLU A 105 19.10 3.20 16.55
N PRO A 106 19.83 2.07 16.51
CA PRO A 106 19.32 0.84 15.92
C PRO A 106 18.27 0.17 16.81
N GLY A 107 17.32 -0.50 16.18
CA GLY A 107 16.24 -1.19 16.88
C GLY A 107 15.56 -2.29 16.06
N PRO A 108 14.71 -3.09 16.71
CA PRO A 108 13.84 -4.03 16.03
C PRO A 108 12.85 -3.29 15.09
N ASP A 109 12.27 -4.03 14.15
CA ASP A 109 11.41 -3.47 13.11
C ASP A 109 10.02 -3.07 13.62
N PHE A 110 9.97 -1.92 14.30
CA PHE A 110 8.76 -1.32 14.88
C PHE A 110 8.34 0.00 14.21
N ALA A 111 9.09 0.47 13.22
CA ALA A 111 8.87 1.77 12.56
C ALA A 111 8.77 2.95 13.54
N ASP A 112 9.59 2.92 14.59
CA ASP A 112 9.74 3.96 15.61
C ASP A 112 10.92 4.91 15.33
N TYR A 113 11.72 4.61 14.31
CA TYR A 113 12.74 5.51 13.77
C TYR A 113 12.10 6.72 13.05
N PRO A 114 12.84 7.82 12.82
CA PRO A 114 12.31 8.98 12.10
C PRO A 114 11.76 8.61 10.72
N SER A 115 10.60 9.15 10.34
CA SER A 115 9.96 8.91 9.03
C SER A 115 10.83 9.28 7.82
N THR A 116 11.91 10.05 8.01
CA THR A 116 12.87 10.42 6.96
C THR A 116 13.93 9.34 6.69
N THR A 117 14.08 8.33 7.57
CA THR A 117 15.12 7.29 7.46
C THR A 117 15.14 6.60 6.10
N ILE A 118 13.99 6.11 5.62
CA ILE A 118 13.90 5.43 4.33
C ILE A 118 14.08 6.40 3.14
N PRO A 119 13.39 7.56 3.08
CA PRO A 119 13.63 8.55 2.03
C PRO A 119 15.10 9.02 1.93
N ASP A 120 15.75 9.31 3.05
CA ASP A 120 17.13 9.80 3.06
C ASP A 120 18.11 8.72 2.59
N HIS A 121 17.85 7.46 2.93
CA HIS A 121 18.60 6.33 2.41
C HIS A 121 18.47 6.20 0.89
N VAL A 122 17.23 6.22 0.38
CA VAL A 122 16.97 6.14 -1.07
C VAL A 122 17.66 7.28 -1.82
N LYS A 123 17.64 8.49 -1.27
CA LYS A 123 18.28 9.66 -1.88
C LYS A 123 19.77 9.45 -2.13
N LYS A 124 20.47 8.72 -1.26
CA LYS A 124 21.89 8.34 -1.44
C LYS A 124 22.04 7.37 -2.62
N ILE A 125 21.17 6.36 -2.71
CA ILE A 125 21.16 5.38 -3.81
C ILE A 125 20.89 6.07 -5.15
N VAL A 126 19.85 6.89 -5.25
CA VAL A 126 19.48 7.58 -6.51
C VAL A 126 20.59 8.51 -6.99
N LYS A 127 21.25 9.24 -6.08
CA LYS A 127 22.43 10.06 -6.43
C LYS A 127 23.56 9.21 -7.00
N ALA A 128 23.81 8.03 -6.43
CA ALA A 128 24.81 7.10 -6.95
C ALA A 128 24.40 6.56 -8.34
N GLN A 129 23.14 6.17 -8.53
CA GLN A 129 22.63 5.68 -9.83
C GLN A 129 22.85 6.70 -10.94
N ILE A 130 22.47 7.95 -10.69
CA ILE A 130 22.66 9.06 -11.63
C ILE A 130 24.14 9.31 -11.89
N PHE A 131 24.99 9.27 -10.85
CA PHE A 131 26.44 9.45 -11.02
C PHE A 131 27.05 8.34 -11.88
N HIS A 132 26.73 7.08 -11.63
CA HIS A 132 27.25 5.94 -12.39
C HIS A 132 26.73 5.91 -13.83
N ASP A 133 25.48 6.34 -14.07
CA ASP A 133 24.99 6.54 -15.45
C ASP A 133 25.80 7.61 -16.18
N ARG A 134 26.03 8.78 -15.56
CA ARG A 134 26.87 9.84 -16.16
C ARG A 134 28.29 9.35 -16.44
N LYS A 135 28.91 8.67 -15.48
CA LYS A 135 30.26 8.14 -15.61
C LYS A 135 30.34 7.16 -16.79
N GLN A 136 29.40 6.23 -16.87
CA GLN A 136 29.33 5.27 -17.98
C GLN A 136 29.08 5.98 -19.33
N ASN A 137 28.20 6.98 -19.38
CA ASN A 137 27.95 7.73 -20.62
C ASN A 137 29.21 8.46 -21.10
N GLU A 138 29.97 9.03 -20.17
CA GLU A 138 31.23 9.70 -20.43
C GLU A 138 32.29 8.72 -20.95
N GLU A 139 32.55 7.62 -20.22
CA GLU A 139 33.51 6.58 -20.59
C GLU A 139 33.19 6.01 -21.99
N ARG A 140 31.91 5.69 -22.23
CA ARG A 140 31.45 5.13 -23.51
C ARG A 140 31.47 6.15 -24.65
N SER A 141 31.39 7.45 -24.37
CA SER A 141 31.44 8.46 -25.45
C SER A 141 32.80 8.48 -26.15
N ARG A 142 33.86 8.10 -25.43
CA ARG A 142 35.26 8.06 -25.91
C ARG A 142 35.63 6.74 -26.58
N MET A 143 34.82 5.70 -26.41
CA MET A 143 35.06 4.36 -26.95
C MET A 143 34.68 4.23 -28.43
N THR A 144 35.50 3.50 -29.16
CA THR A 144 35.20 2.95 -30.50
C THR A 144 34.00 2.00 -30.47
N LYS A 145 33.51 1.59 -31.65
CA LYS A 145 32.40 0.64 -31.74
C LYS A 145 32.80 -0.74 -31.23
N GLU A 146 34.07 -1.10 -31.42
CA GLU A 146 34.67 -2.36 -31.00
C GLU A 146 34.78 -2.42 -29.48
N GLU A 147 35.37 -1.41 -28.83
CA GLU A 147 35.48 -1.35 -27.36
C GLU A 147 34.11 -1.36 -26.65
N LYS A 148 33.07 -0.80 -27.29
CA LYS A 148 31.68 -0.82 -26.79
C LYS A 148 31.06 -2.21 -26.79
N LYS A 149 31.55 -3.15 -27.59
CA LYS A 149 31.09 -4.55 -27.57
C LYS A 149 31.63 -5.27 -26.34
N ASP A 150 32.90 -5.02 -25.99
CA ASP A 150 33.56 -5.64 -24.84
C ASP A 150 33.17 -4.99 -23.50
N ASN A 151 32.66 -3.76 -23.56
CA ASN A 151 32.12 -3.04 -22.41
C ASN A 151 30.63 -2.81 -22.62
N PRO A 152 29.70 -3.69 -22.21
CA PRO A 152 28.27 -3.47 -22.39
C PRO A 152 27.75 -2.30 -21.53
N LYS A 153 26.67 -1.64 -21.99
CA LYS A 153 25.99 -0.59 -21.22
C LYS A 153 25.12 -1.23 -20.14
N TYR A 154 25.34 -0.88 -18.88
CA TYR A 154 24.45 -1.23 -17.77
C TYR A 154 23.36 -0.17 -17.58
N ASP A 155 22.20 -0.59 -17.10
CA ASP A 155 21.08 0.28 -16.77
C ASP A 155 21.13 0.64 -15.29
N PHE A 156 21.91 1.66 -14.93
CA PHE A 156 22.05 2.07 -13.53
C PHE A 156 20.81 2.75 -12.96
N LEU A 157 19.88 3.22 -13.79
CA LEU A 157 18.65 3.90 -13.36
C LEU A 157 17.57 2.88 -13.01
N THR A 158 17.90 1.94 -12.14
CA THR A 158 17.02 0.84 -11.72
C THR A 158 15.94 1.35 -10.77
N PRO A 159 14.65 1.12 -11.05
CA PRO A 159 13.57 1.59 -10.18
C PRO A 159 13.69 1.04 -8.76
N ILE A 160 13.47 1.91 -7.77
CA ILE A 160 13.51 1.58 -6.35
C ILE A 160 12.10 1.45 -5.79
N ILE A 161 11.83 0.34 -5.11
CA ILE A 161 10.61 0.11 -4.32
C ILE A 161 10.99 0.26 -2.85
N ALA A 162 10.31 1.14 -2.12
CA ALA A 162 10.63 1.45 -0.73
C ALA A 162 9.50 1.06 0.23
N ASP A 163 9.89 0.68 1.44
CA ASP A 163 9.01 0.44 2.58
C ASP A 163 8.50 1.75 3.17
N ALA A 164 7.17 1.92 3.22
CA ALA A 164 6.51 3.06 3.87
C ALA A 164 5.90 2.69 5.23
N ASP A 165 6.16 1.47 5.73
CA ASP A 165 5.57 0.91 6.95
C ASP A 165 4.04 1.13 6.99
N ALA A 166 3.51 1.55 8.13
CA ALA A 166 2.12 1.97 8.32
C ALA A 166 1.90 3.47 8.06
N GLY A 167 2.88 4.18 7.47
CA GLY A 167 2.75 5.60 7.10
C GLY A 167 3.09 6.63 8.19
N PHE A 168 3.64 6.21 9.33
CA PHE A 168 4.16 7.07 10.42
C PHE A 168 3.12 8.08 10.97
N GLY A 169 1.86 7.67 11.05
CA GLY A 169 0.77 8.45 11.64
C GLY A 169 -0.48 8.45 10.77
N GLY A 170 -1.26 9.53 10.85
CA GLY A 170 -2.49 9.69 10.06
C GLY A 170 -2.24 10.02 8.59
N VAL A 171 -3.31 10.27 7.84
CA VAL A 171 -3.29 10.54 6.40
C VAL A 171 -2.35 11.69 6.01
N THR A 172 -2.25 12.74 6.83
CA THR A 172 -1.34 13.86 6.57
C THR A 172 0.13 13.48 6.72
N SER A 173 0.48 12.55 7.64
CA SER A 173 1.81 11.95 7.72
C SER A 173 2.11 11.13 6.48
N VAL A 174 1.16 10.30 6.03
CA VAL A 174 1.29 9.51 4.79
C VAL A 174 1.55 10.40 3.58
N MET A 175 0.86 11.53 3.47
CA MET A 175 1.09 12.51 2.40
C MET A 175 2.50 13.10 2.48
N LYS A 176 2.95 13.55 3.66
CA LYS A 176 4.32 14.08 3.82
C LYS A 176 5.39 13.04 3.50
N LEU A 177 5.21 11.80 3.95
CA LEU A 177 6.10 10.69 3.67
C LEU A 177 6.15 10.35 2.17
N THR A 178 4.98 10.29 1.53
CA THR A 178 4.88 10.05 0.08
C THR A 178 5.59 11.15 -0.72
N LYS A 179 5.46 12.42 -0.32
CA LYS A 179 6.20 13.54 -0.90
C LYS A 179 7.71 13.32 -0.75
N ALA A 180 8.19 12.98 0.45
CA ALA A 180 9.60 12.71 0.71
C ALA A 180 10.14 11.56 -0.16
N PHE A 181 9.37 10.50 -0.35
CA PHE A 181 9.73 9.40 -1.26
C PHE A 181 9.84 9.83 -2.73
N ILE A 182 8.87 10.60 -3.23
CA ILE A 182 8.90 11.11 -4.61
C ILE A 182 10.10 12.04 -4.82
N GLU A 183 10.41 12.89 -3.83
CA GLU A 183 11.57 13.79 -3.85
C GLU A 183 12.91 13.04 -3.76
N ALA A 184 12.95 11.92 -3.03
CA ALA A 184 14.12 11.05 -2.95
C ALA A 184 14.37 10.26 -4.25
N GLY A 185 13.36 10.11 -5.11
CA GLY A 185 13.46 9.37 -6.37
C GLY A 185 12.89 7.95 -6.33
N VAL A 186 12.08 7.60 -5.33
CA VAL A 186 11.41 6.30 -5.25
C VAL A 186 10.47 6.09 -6.44
N ALA A 187 10.46 4.88 -7.01
CA ALA A 187 9.59 4.52 -8.12
C ALA A 187 8.25 3.90 -7.67
N GLY A 188 8.27 3.22 -6.52
CA GLY A 188 7.08 2.71 -5.88
C GLY A 188 7.25 2.54 -4.37
N ILE A 189 6.15 2.59 -3.65
CA ILE A 189 6.12 2.36 -2.20
C ILE A 189 5.18 1.20 -1.90
N HIS A 190 5.41 0.51 -0.78
CA HIS A 190 4.40 -0.35 -0.17
C HIS A 190 4.03 0.18 1.21
N ILE A 191 2.74 0.13 1.55
CA ILE A 191 2.18 0.60 2.83
C ILE A 191 1.26 -0.47 3.40
N GLU A 192 1.37 -0.73 4.71
CA GLU A 192 0.64 -1.80 5.39
C GLU A 192 -0.50 -1.31 6.29
N ASP A 193 -1.43 -2.21 6.58
CA ASP A 193 -2.66 -1.98 7.36
C ASP A 193 -2.47 -2.19 8.87
N GLN A 194 -1.22 -2.29 9.35
CA GLN A 194 -0.95 -2.28 10.78
C GLN A 194 -1.18 -0.88 11.39
N LYS A 195 -1.44 -0.82 12.70
CA LYS A 195 -1.55 0.43 13.44
C LYS A 195 -0.17 1.07 13.66
N ALA A 196 -0.02 2.32 13.25
CA ALA A 196 1.20 3.09 13.54
C ALA A 196 1.40 3.20 15.06
N GLY A 197 2.65 3.00 15.53
CA GLY A 197 2.98 2.92 16.96
C GLY A 197 2.78 1.53 17.60
N ALA A 198 2.10 0.61 16.91
CA ALA A 198 2.02 -0.81 17.28
C ALA A 198 2.51 -1.73 16.14
N LYS A 199 3.22 -1.16 15.16
CA LYS A 199 3.74 -1.88 13.99
C LYS A 199 4.77 -2.91 14.42
N LYS A 200 4.72 -4.08 13.80
CA LYS A 200 5.68 -5.17 14.00
C LYS A 200 6.09 -5.78 12.66
N CYS A 201 7.23 -6.46 12.65
CA CYS A 201 7.63 -7.33 11.54
C CYS A 201 6.52 -8.36 11.25
N GLY A 202 6.25 -8.62 9.96
CA GLY A 202 5.13 -9.47 9.52
C GLY A 202 5.17 -10.91 10.03
N HIS A 203 6.34 -11.39 10.47
CA HIS A 203 6.55 -12.74 11.02
C HIS A 203 6.34 -12.82 12.54
N LEU A 204 6.11 -11.68 13.21
CA LEU A 204 5.86 -11.63 14.65
C LEU A 204 4.35 -11.72 14.95
N GLY A 205 4.01 -12.30 16.10
CA GLY A 205 2.66 -12.29 16.63
C GLY A 205 2.26 -10.94 17.25
N GLY A 206 0.98 -10.80 17.57
CA GLY A 206 0.44 -9.61 18.23
C GLY A 206 0.38 -8.37 17.35
N LYS A 207 0.19 -8.56 16.04
CA LYS A 207 -0.05 -7.46 15.09
C LYS A 207 -1.46 -6.91 15.28
N VAL A 208 -1.55 -5.58 15.23
CA VAL A 208 -2.80 -4.83 15.36
C VAL A 208 -3.10 -4.19 14.02
N LEU A 209 -4.22 -4.58 13.40
CA LEU A 209 -4.70 -3.96 12.17
C LEU A 209 -5.45 -2.66 12.49
N VAL A 210 -5.45 -1.73 11.54
CA VAL A 210 -6.46 -0.68 11.50
C VAL A 210 -7.69 -1.16 10.74
N ASN A 211 -8.81 -0.42 10.85
CA ASN A 211 -10.00 -0.73 10.06
C ASN A 211 -9.75 -0.55 8.56
N THR A 212 -10.53 -1.25 7.74
CA THR A 212 -10.37 -1.27 6.27
C THR A 212 -10.42 0.14 5.67
N ARG A 213 -11.36 1.00 6.10
CA ARG A 213 -11.43 2.40 5.67
C ARG A 213 -10.19 3.22 5.98
N GLU A 214 -9.56 3.05 7.13
CA GLU A 214 -8.33 3.77 7.47
C GLU A 214 -7.22 3.40 6.50
N GLN A 215 -7.03 2.10 6.21
CA GLN A 215 -6.03 1.69 5.23
C GLN A 215 -6.34 2.25 3.83
N MET A 216 -7.61 2.27 3.42
CA MET A 216 -8.03 2.92 2.18
C MET A 216 -7.69 4.43 2.17
N GLN A 217 -7.91 5.13 3.28
CA GLN A 217 -7.56 6.55 3.40
C GLN A 217 -6.06 6.79 3.27
N ARG A 218 -5.21 5.90 3.80
CA ARG A 218 -3.75 5.95 3.59
C ARG A 218 -3.40 5.81 2.11
N LEU A 219 -3.98 4.83 1.42
CA LEU A 219 -3.77 4.62 -0.02
C LEU A 219 -4.24 5.82 -0.86
N TYR A 220 -5.40 6.41 -0.51
CA TYR A 220 -5.89 7.62 -1.16
C TYR A 220 -5.02 8.83 -0.87
N GLY A 221 -4.53 9.00 0.35
CA GLY A 221 -3.60 10.07 0.72
C GLY A 221 -2.28 9.97 -0.07
N ALA A 222 -1.72 8.77 -0.18
CA ALA A 222 -0.52 8.53 -0.98
C ALA A 222 -0.78 8.82 -2.48
N ARG A 223 -1.90 8.36 -3.04
CA ARG A 223 -2.27 8.65 -4.45
C ARG A 223 -2.51 10.14 -4.68
N LEU A 224 -3.17 10.82 -3.74
CA LEU A 224 -3.42 12.27 -3.80
C LEU A 224 -2.10 13.02 -3.83
N GLN A 225 -1.17 12.69 -2.93
CA GLN A 225 0.13 13.34 -2.92
C GLN A 225 0.92 13.11 -4.22
N ALA A 226 0.85 11.89 -4.78
CA ALA A 226 1.46 11.59 -6.07
C ALA A 226 0.82 12.40 -7.22
N ASP A 227 -0.51 12.55 -7.22
CA ASP A 227 -1.22 13.36 -8.20
C ASP A 227 -0.89 14.86 -8.05
N ILE A 228 -0.76 15.39 -6.83
CA ILE A 228 -0.31 16.77 -6.57
C ILE A 228 1.08 17.00 -7.17
N LEU A 229 1.99 16.04 -7.02
CA LEU A 229 3.35 16.15 -7.55
C LEU A 229 3.48 15.75 -9.02
N GLY A 230 2.41 15.28 -9.67
CA GLY A 230 2.45 14.85 -11.07
C GLY A 230 3.25 13.56 -11.31
N CYS A 231 3.34 12.67 -10.31
CA CYS A 231 4.14 11.46 -10.36
C CYS A 231 3.30 10.19 -10.52
N ASP A 232 3.72 9.29 -11.41
CA ASP A 232 3.11 7.99 -11.67
C ASP A 232 3.44 6.93 -10.60
N LEU A 233 3.78 7.35 -9.38
CA LEU A 233 4.25 6.50 -8.27
C LEU A 233 3.43 5.20 -8.18
N VAL A 234 4.09 4.05 -8.15
CA VAL A 234 3.43 2.76 -7.90
C VAL A 234 3.17 2.64 -6.40
N ILE A 235 1.94 2.29 -6.02
CA ILE A 235 1.56 2.11 -4.61
C ILE A 235 1.11 0.67 -4.47
N VAL A 236 1.75 -0.06 -3.56
CA VAL A 236 1.44 -1.45 -3.23
C VAL A 236 0.76 -1.46 -1.87
N ALA A 237 -0.45 -1.99 -1.80
CA ALA A 237 -1.12 -2.21 -0.53
C ALA A 237 -0.65 -3.56 0.04
N ARG A 238 -0.05 -3.55 1.23
CA ARG A 238 0.26 -4.74 2.01
C ARG A 238 -0.83 -4.94 3.05
N THR A 239 -1.22 -6.20 3.29
CA THR A 239 -2.09 -6.58 4.41
C THR A 239 -1.39 -7.58 5.31
N ASP A 240 -1.50 -7.38 6.61
CA ASP A 240 -0.97 -8.28 7.65
C ASP A 240 -2.06 -9.16 8.28
N ALA A 241 -3.29 -9.13 7.73
CA ALA A 241 -4.46 -9.83 8.24
C ALA A 241 -4.32 -11.36 8.33
N LEU A 242 -3.40 -11.96 7.58
CA LEU A 242 -3.15 -13.41 7.63
C LEU A 242 -2.75 -13.91 9.03
N SER A 243 -2.01 -13.11 9.80
CA SER A 243 -1.52 -13.49 11.13
C SER A 243 -1.68 -12.39 12.18
N ALA A 244 -2.52 -11.39 11.91
CA ALA A 244 -2.93 -10.43 12.91
C ALA A 244 -3.91 -11.08 13.89
N SER A 245 -3.84 -10.66 15.15
CA SER A 245 -4.72 -11.15 16.21
C SER A 245 -5.61 -10.05 16.78
N PHE A 246 -5.37 -8.80 16.38
CA PHE A 246 -6.08 -7.64 16.90
C PHE A 246 -6.46 -6.69 15.76
N ILE A 247 -7.55 -5.97 15.95
CA ILE A 247 -7.98 -4.83 15.14
C ILE A 247 -8.24 -3.65 16.08
N ASP A 248 -7.89 -2.43 15.66
CA ASP A 248 -7.92 -1.25 16.54
C ASP A 248 -9.34 -0.83 16.93
N THR A 249 -10.29 -0.99 16.01
CA THR A 249 -11.68 -0.56 16.21
C THR A 249 -12.60 -1.36 15.30
N ASN A 250 -13.82 -1.58 15.78
CA ASN A 250 -14.93 -2.23 15.07
C ASN A 250 -15.80 -1.24 14.27
N ILE A 251 -15.37 0.01 14.06
CA ILE A 251 -16.21 1.05 13.44
C ILE A 251 -16.59 0.79 11.97
N ASP A 252 -15.85 -0.07 11.27
CA ASP A 252 -16.10 -0.39 9.87
C ASP A 252 -16.90 -1.69 9.72
N PRO A 253 -18.14 -1.61 9.19
CA PRO A 253 -18.95 -2.77 8.85
C PRO A 253 -18.28 -3.88 8.05
N LEU A 254 -17.29 -3.55 7.23
CA LEU A 254 -16.54 -4.53 6.43
C LEU A 254 -15.70 -5.47 7.30
N ASP A 255 -15.30 -5.02 8.49
CA ASP A 255 -14.44 -5.77 9.39
C ASP A 255 -15.26 -6.66 10.35
N HIS A 256 -16.54 -6.33 10.57
CA HIS A 256 -17.42 -7.03 11.52
C HIS A 256 -17.41 -8.58 11.39
N PRO A 257 -17.44 -9.19 10.18
CA PRO A 257 -17.49 -10.65 10.03
C PRO A 257 -16.24 -11.38 10.55
N TYR A 258 -15.17 -10.64 10.84
CA TYR A 258 -13.88 -11.17 11.24
C TYR A 258 -13.55 -10.90 12.72
N ILE A 259 -14.38 -10.10 13.41
CA ILE A 259 -14.20 -9.77 14.81
C ILE A 259 -14.74 -10.91 15.67
N LEU A 260 -13.93 -11.35 16.63
CA LEU A 260 -14.34 -12.31 17.65
C LEU A 260 -15.22 -11.61 18.69
N GLY A 261 -16.33 -12.24 19.02
CA GLY A 261 -17.22 -11.83 20.11
C GLY A 261 -17.72 -13.02 20.90
N MET A 262 -18.18 -12.73 22.11
CA MET A 262 -18.83 -13.67 23.02
C MET A 262 -20.15 -14.12 22.41
N ILE A 263 -20.39 -15.43 22.42
CA ILE A 263 -21.62 -16.04 21.91
C ILE A 263 -22.46 -16.74 22.98
N ASP A 264 -22.03 -16.69 24.24
CA ASP A 264 -22.76 -17.21 25.40
C ASP A 264 -22.44 -16.36 26.64
N GLU A 265 -23.45 -15.69 27.19
CA GLU A 265 -23.31 -14.85 28.40
C GLU A 265 -22.81 -15.64 29.63
N ASN A 266 -23.05 -16.95 29.67
CA ASN A 266 -22.61 -17.80 30.78
C ASN A 266 -21.20 -18.35 30.57
N ASN A 267 -20.63 -18.20 29.37
CA ASN A 267 -19.29 -18.65 29.05
C ASN A 267 -18.53 -17.58 28.22
N PRO A 268 -17.99 -16.54 28.88
CA PRO A 268 -17.29 -15.44 28.22
C PRO A 268 -16.06 -15.86 27.40
N GLU A 269 -15.47 -17.03 27.68
CA GLU A 269 -14.33 -17.56 26.93
C GLU A 269 -14.75 -18.17 25.58
N MET A 270 -16.05 -18.39 25.34
CA MET A 270 -16.56 -18.91 24.07
C MET A 270 -16.65 -17.79 23.03
N LEU A 271 -15.53 -17.55 22.36
CA LEU A 271 -15.41 -16.55 21.31
C LEU A 271 -15.57 -17.16 19.92
N MET A 272 -16.40 -16.55 19.08
CA MET A 272 -16.55 -16.88 17.67
C MET A 272 -16.73 -15.60 16.86
N THR A 273 -16.56 -15.68 15.54
CA THR A 273 -17.04 -14.60 14.67
C THR A 273 -18.56 -14.69 14.52
N PHE A 274 -19.24 -13.58 14.24
CA PHE A 274 -20.70 -13.63 14.08
C PHE A 274 -21.16 -14.59 12.95
N PRO A 275 -20.44 -14.76 11.82
CA PRO A 275 -20.76 -15.79 10.85
C PRO A 275 -20.79 -17.20 11.45
N ALA A 276 -19.80 -17.55 12.29
CA ALA A 276 -19.73 -18.84 12.96
C ALA A 276 -20.81 -18.97 14.05
N ALA A 277 -21.09 -17.89 14.78
CA ALA A 277 -22.19 -17.84 15.75
C ALA A 277 -23.54 -18.14 15.08
N GLY A 278 -23.80 -17.54 13.91
CA GLY A 278 -25.00 -17.80 13.13
C GLY A 278 -25.08 -19.25 12.62
N GLN A 279 -23.96 -19.84 12.19
CA GLN A 279 -23.93 -21.26 11.81
C GLN A 279 -24.30 -22.18 12.97
N LYS A 280 -23.74 -21.93 14.16
CA LYS A 280 -24.08 -22.66 15.39
C LYS A 280 -25.57 -22.52 15.72
N ALA A 281 -26.09 -21.30 15.71
CA ALA A 281 -27.49 -21.02 16.00
C ALA A 281 -28.46 -21.70 15.01
N ILE A 282 -28.11 -21.78 13.72
CA ILE A 282 -28.90 -22.51 12.71
C ILE A 282 -29.00 -24.01 13.06
N MET A 283 -27.89 -24.63 13.47
CA MET A 283 -27.84 -26.04 13.87
C MET A 283 -28.64 -26.32 15.15
N GLU A 284 -28.71 -25.34 16.06
CA GLU A 284 -29.45 -25.45 17.32
C GLU A 284 -30.95 -25.15 17.14
N THR A 285 -31.31 -24.27 16.20
CA THR A 285 -32.69 -23.82 15.99
C THR A 285 -33.53 -24.80 15.19
N PHE A 286 -32.97 -25.39 14.12
CA PHE A 286 -33.73 -26.26 13.22
C PHE A 286 -33.36 -27.73 13.42
N THR A 287 -34.36 -28.62 13.38
CA THR A 287 -34.15 -30.08 13.48
C THR A 287 -34.20 -30.79 12.13
N ASN A 288 -34.80 -30.17 11.11
CA ASN A 288 -34.92 -30.74 9.78
C ASN A 288 -33.62 -30.51 8.98
N GLN A 289 -32.96 -31.60 8.58
CA GLN A 289 -31.67 -31.53 7.87
C GLN A 289 -31.73 -30.71 6.58
N SER A 290 -32.79 -30.87 5.77
CA SER A 290 -32.95 -30.10 4.53
C SER A 290 -33.10 -28.60 4.81
N ARG A 291 -33.80 -28.24 5.90
CA ARG A 291 -33.89 -26.84 6.33
C ARG A 291 -32.54 -26.30 6.78
N ILE A 292 -31.80 -27.06 7.59
CA ILE A 292 -30.44 -26.70 8.05
C ILE A 292 -29.54 -26.43 6.85
N ASP A 293 -29.44 -27.37 5.91
CA ASP A 293 -28.56 -27.27 4.75
C ASP A 293 -28.88 -26.05 3.88
N SER A 294 -30.18 -25.82 3.61
CA SER A 294 -30.63 -24.68 2.82
C SER A 294 -30.34 -23.33 3.49
N THR A 295 -30.48 -23.27 4.82
CA THR A 295 -30.29 -22.04 5.60
C THR A 295 -28.80 -21.76 5.76
N LEU A 296 -27.99 -22.78 6.06
CA LEU A 296 -26.53 -22.66 6.14
C LEU A 296 -25.93 -22.17 4.82
N LYS A 297 -26.39 -22.73 3.68
CA LYS A 297 -25.95 -22.27 2.36
C LYS A 297 -26.25 -20.78 2.18
N THR A 298 -27.50 -20.39 2.43
CA THR A 298 -27.94 -19.00 2.28
C THR A 298 -27.19 -18.06 3.21
N TRP A 299 -26.96 -18.47 4.46
CA TRP A 299 -26.18 -17.71 5.44
C TRP A 299 -24.73 -17.52 5.00
N ASN A 300 -24.05 -18.60 4.62
CA ASN A 300 -22.63 -18.58 4.25
C ASN A 300 -22.35 -17.76 2.98
N GLU A 301 -23.30 -17.70 2.06
CA GLU A 301 -23.19 -16.87 0.84
C GLU A 301 -23.29 -15.36 1.13
N ASN A 302 -23.86 -14.95 2.27
CA ASN A 302 -24.24 -13.55 2.52
C ASN A 302 -23.59 -12.92 3.76
N CYS A 303 -23.37 -13.68 4.83
CA CYS A 303 -23.00 -13.15 6.15
C CYS A 303 -21.69 -12.36 6.16
N THR A 304 -20.73 -12.66 5.29
CA THR A 304 -19.43 -11.98 5.22
C THR A 304 -19.49 -10.62 4.52
N ASN A 305 -20.62 -10.24 3.92
CA ASN A 305 -20.82 -8.97 3.24
C ASN A 305 -21.79 -8.03 4.01
N MET A 306 -22.04 -8.32 5.28
CA MET A 306 -23.03 -7.63 6.11
C MET A 306 -22.39 -7.09 7.39
N SER A 307 -22.88 -5.95 7.88
CA SER A 307 -22.65 -5.53 9.26
C SER A 307 -23.32 -6.51 10.24
N LEU A 308 -22.89 -6.54 11.50
CA LEU A 308 -23.57 -7.30 12.56
C LEU A 308 -25.07 -6.97 12.65
N LYS A 309 -25.45 -5.70 12.50
CA LYS A 309 -26.85 -5.27 12.50
C LYS A 309 -27.64 -5.90 11.35
N GLU A 310 -27.13 -5.79 10.13
CA GLU A 310 -27.75 -6.39 8.94
C GLU A 310 -27.80 -7.92 9.05
N ALA A 311 -26.76 -8.54 9.63
CA ALA A 311 -26.70 -9.97 9.86
C ALA A 311 -27.78 -10.45 10.85
N LYS A 312 -28.03 -9.71 11.94
CA LYS A 312 -29.14 -9.99 12.88
C LYS A 312 -30.51 -9.83 12.21
N GLU A 313 -30.70 -8.80 11.40
CA GLU A 313 -31.94 -8.62 10.60
C GLU A 313 -32.12 -9.74 9.57
N PHE A 314 -31.04 -10.21 8.95
CA PHE A 314 -31.04 -11.30 7.98
C PHE A 314 -31.33 -12.66 8.62
N ALA A 315 -30.74 -12.95 9.79
CA ALA A 315 -31.03 -14.16 10.56
C ALA A 315 -32.52 -14.26 10.91
N ASN A 316 -33.10 -13.16 11.41
CA ASN A 316 -34.53 -13.08 11.72
C ASN A 316 -35.42 -13.38 10.50
N LYS A 317 -35.04 -12.90 9.30
CA LYS A 317 -35.75 -13.23 8.05
C LYS A 317 -35.64 -14.71 7.67
N LEU A 318 -34.54 -15.37 8.04
CA LEU A 318 -34.34 -16.80 7.84
C LEU A 318 -35.00 -17.66 8.93
N GLY A 319 -35.58 -17.04 9.97
CA GLY A 319 -36.34 -17.71 11.02
C GLY A 319 -35.49 -18.24 12.17
N PHE A 320 -34.32 -17.65 12.41
CA PHE A 320 -33.49 -17.93 13.60
C PHE A 320 -32.94 -16.62 14.18
N ASP A 321 -32.44 -16.69 15.41
CA ASP A 321 -31.73 -15.58 16.06
C ASP A 321 -30.42 -16.11 16.64
N PHE A 322 -29.45 -15.22 16.89
CA PHE A 322 -28.17 -15.60 17.49
C PHE A 322 -27.66 -14.50 18.41
N PHE A 323 -27.15 -14.91 19.57
CA PHE A 323 -26.45 -14.02 20.47
C PHE A 323 -25.01 -13.79 20.00
N PHE A 324 -24.58 -12.53 20.06
CA PHE A 324 -23.22 -12.12 19.74
C PHE A 324 -22.96 -10.75 20.37
N ASP A 325 -21.87 -10.66 21.13
CA ASP A 325 -21.40 -9.43 21.76
C ASP A 325 -19.85 -9.36 21.75
N TRP A 326 -19.29 -8.36 21.05
CA TRP A 326 -17.84 -8.09 21.05
C TRP A 326 -17.44 -7.01 22.06
N GLU A 327 -18.39 -6.29 22.68
CA GLU A 327 -18.10 -5.16 23.58
C GLU A 327 -17.68 -5.67 24.97
N THR A 328 -18.08 -6.88 25.31
CA THR A 328 -17.71 -7.59 26.55
C THR A 328 -16.39 -8.34 26.47
N CYS A 329 -15.73 -8.39 25.30
CA CYS A 329 -14.55 -9.21 25.03
C CYS A 329 -13.21 -8.50 25.24
#